data_AF-A0A2S5JGF2-F1
#
_entry.id   AF-A0A2S5JGF2-F1
#
_cell.length_a   1.000
_cell.length_b   1.000
_cell.length_c   1.000
_cell.angle_alpha   90.00
_cell.angle_beta   90.00
_cell.angle_gamma   90.00
#
_symmetry.space_group_name_H-M   'P 1'
#
loop_
_entity.id
_entity.type
_entity.pdbx_description
1 polymer ?
#
loop_
_entity_poly.entity_id
_entity_poly.type
_entity_poly.pdbx_seq_one_letter_code
_entity_poly.pdbx_strand_id
1 'polypeptide(L)'
;MTDNRAVARKLSILSRERPVFRGRARVISNGIMPPPMHAILDEIDVTVMKRRVTFRVGDSAATFLVSGRRLMVLEDASPDLSMLTPLVGQELSHDEDDVMEAVAAALMTFAQSEAPVLVEVDLPKEAGATMAIGIPVDHLAELLEVDLGETFDPMRLFVEQAEQNFSACLYFASGVWIGTSDDEELLARLRTIAETQWDRFREAMNRIGRSSDVPRLIVLDGVLEGDLSVTASWSQDEFAVLAHSADETAEIHRLWRRIFTL
;
A
#
# COMPACT_ATOMS: atom_id res chain seq x y z
N MET A 1 -1.85 15.53 24.76
CA MET A 1 -1.13 14.27 24.50
C MET A 1 -0.74 14.27 23.04
N THR A 2 0.55 14.29 22.73
CA THR A 2 1.04 14.15 21.36
C THR A 2 0.70 12.75 20.89
N ASP A 3 -0.07 12.62 19.82
CA ASP A 3 -0.42 11.30 19.29
C ASP A 3 0.82 10.66 18.68
N ASN A 4 1.48 9.82 19.48
CA ASN A 4 2.71 9.12 19.09
C ASN A 4 2.51 8.26 17.84
N ARG A 5 1.27 7.82 17.55
CA ARG A 5 0.96 7.10 16.30
C ARG A 5 1.03 8.01 15.10
N ALA A 6 0.45 9.21 15.18
CA ALA A 6 0.51 10.20 14.12
C ALA A 6 1.95 10.66 13.82
N VAL A 7 2.81 10.75 14.86
CA VAL A 7 4.25 11.06 14.68
C VAL A 7 4.99 9.89 14.04
N ALA A 8 4.78 8.66 14.51
CA ALA A 8 5.40 7.47 13.94
C ALA A 8 5.03 7.28 12.46
N ARG A 9 3.77 7.52 12.08
CA ARG A 9 3.32 7.52 10.67
C ARG A 9 4.04 8.55 9.82
N LYS A 10 4.15 9.79 10.31
CA LYS A 10 4.83 10.86 9.56
C LYS A 10 6.31 10.57 9.37
N LEU A 11 6.94 9.98 10.39
CA LEU A 11 8.31 9.51 10.29
C LEU A 11 8.44 8.34 9.30
N SER A 12 7.49 7.39 9.29
CA SER A 12 7.51 6.26 8.36
C SER A 12 7.31 6.69 6.91
N ILE A 13 6.45 7.68 6.65
CA ILE A 13 6.26 8.28 5.32
C ILE A 13 7.53 9.01 4.87
N LEU A 14 8.17 9.78 5.77
CA LEU A 14 9.43 10.47 5.46
C LEU A 14 10.63 9.52 5.32
N SER A 15 10.58 8.35 5.95
CA SER A 15 11.60 7.31 5.85
C SER A 15 11.34 6.30 4.75
N ARG A 16 10.22 6.40 3.99
CA ARG A 16 9.97 5.52 2.84
C ARG A 16 11.17 5.58 1.90
N GLU A 17 11.62 4.39 1.48
CA GLU A 17 12.67 4.23 0.48
C GLU A 17 12.33 5.06 -0.77
N ARG A 18 13.39 5.43 -1.50
CA ARG A 18 13.38 6.42 -2.59
C ARG A 18 12.08 6.37 -3.40
N PRO A 19 11.41 7.51 -3.62
CA PRO A 19 10.16 7.54 -4.37
C PRO A 19 10.33 6.88 -5.74
N VAL A 20 9.42 5.96 -6.07
CA VAL A 20 9.36 5.32 -7.39
C VAL A 20 8.60 6.24 -8.33
N PHE A 21 9.13 6.45 -9.53
CA PHE A 21 8.51 7.29 -10.55
C PHE A 21 8.17 6.49 -11.81
N ARG A 22 7.02 6.80 -12.40
CA ARG A 22 6.63 6.36 -13.75
C ARG A 22 6.47 7.60 -14.62
N GLY A 23 7.51 7.91 -15.40
CA GLY A 23 7.60 9.18 -16.11
C GLY A 23 7.83 10.34 -15.13
N ARG A 24 6.90 11.30 -15.09
CA ARG A 24 6.93 12.45 -14.16
C ARG A 24 6.11 12.26 -12.90
N ALA A 25 5.29 11.22 -12.84
CA ALA A 25 4.44 10.94 -11.69
C ALA A 25 5.13 10.00 -10.70
N ARG A 26 4.93 10.27 -9.41
CA ARG A 26 5.34 9.37 -8.33
C ARG A 26 4.28 8.29 -8.13
N VAL A 27 4.69 7.04 -7.94
CA VAL A 27 3.80 5.94 -7.55
C VAL A 27 3.58 6.03 -6.04
N ILE A 28 2.34 6.16 -5.60
CA ILE A 28 1.97 6.20 -4.17
C ILE A 28 1.27 4.93 -3.70
N SER A 29 0.75 4.13 -4.63
CA SER A 29 0.22 2.78 -4.41
C SER A 29 0.39 1.95 -5.69
N ASN A 30 0.65 0.64 -5.56
CA ASN A 30 0.62 -0.29 -6.69
C ASN A 30 -0.78 -0.87 -6.98
N GLY A 31 -1.83 -0.35 -6.35
CA GLY A 31 -3.20 -0.88 -6.46
C GLY A 31 -3.56 -1.84 -5.32
N ILE A 32 -2.59 -2.29 -4.53
CA ILE A 32 -2.81 -3.12 -3.33
C ILE A 32 -2.17 -2.48 -2.09
N MET A 33 -0.88 -2.16 -2.16
CA MET A 33 -0.08 -1.75 -1.02
C MET A 33 0.71 -0.46 -1.31
N PRO A 34 0.60 0.57 -0.44
CA PRO A 34 -0.51 0.77 0.50
C PRO A 34 -1.87 0.76 -0.23
N PRO A 35 -2.99 0.47 0.45
CA PRO A 35 -4.31 0.52 -0.19
C PRO A 35 -4.52 1.87 -0.89
N PRO A 36 -5.01 1.89 -2.14
CA PRO A 36 -5.17 3.11 -2.93
C PRO A 36 -5.81 4.28 -2.21
N MET A 37 -6.91 4.04 -1.48
CA MET A 37 -7.61 5.08 -0.73
C MET A 37 -6.71 5.70 0.35
N HIS A 38 -6.05 4.87 1.14
CA HIS A 38 -5.12 5.32 2.18
C HIS A 38 -3.98 6.14 1.57
N ALA A 39 -3.41 5.68 0.45
CA ALA A 39 -2.34 6.39 -0.25
C ALA A 39 -2.76 7.80 -0.70
N ILE A 40 -3.98 7.93 -1.24
CA ILE A 40 -4.51 9.22 -1.69
C ILE A 40 -4.74 10.16 -0.50
N LEU A 41 -5.36 9.68 0.58
CA LEU A 41 -5.61 10.50 1.76
C LEU A 41 -4.31 10.89 2.48
N ASP A 42 -3.34 9.97 2.57
CA ASP A 42 -2.00 10.27 3.09
C ASP A 42 -1.33 11.40 2.27
N GLU A 43 -1.45 11.37 0.94
CA GLU A 43 -0.89 12.42 0.09
C GLU A 43 -1.51 13.79 0.37
N ILE A 44 -2.81 13.84 0.66
CA ILE A 44 -3.51 15.06 1.07
C ILE A 44 -3.02 15.50 2.46
N ASP A 45 -2.91 14.58 3.43
CA ASP A 45 -2.46 14.87 4.82
C ASP A 45 -1.03 15.42 4.89
N VAL A 46 -0.13 14.92 4.03
CA VAL A 46 1.25 15.43 4.01
C VAL A 46 1.38 16.75 3.25
N THR A 47 0.38 17.14 2.45
CA THR A 47 0.40 18.38 1.66
C THR A 47 -0.02 19.59 2.51
N VAL A 48 0.98 20.19 3.17
CA VAL A 48 0.79 21.38 4.02
C VAL A 48 0.77 22.67 3.20
N MET A 49 1.69 22.81 2.23
CA MET A 49 1.74 24.00 1.37
C MET A 49 0.76 23.88 0.22
N LYS A 50 0.22 25.01 -0.24
CA LYS A 50 -0.63 25.07 -1.43
C LYS A 50 0.07 24.46 -2.66
N ARG A 51 -0.50 23.40 -3.20
CA ARG A 51 0.01 22.64 -4.36
C ARG A 51 -1.14 22.21 -5.26
N ARG A 52 -0.86 22.10 -6.55
CA ARG A 52 -1.72 21.39 -7.50
C ARG A 52 -1.34 19.92 -7.42
N VAL A 53 -2.27 19.05 -7.04
CA VAL A 53 -2.05 17.61 -6.88
C VAL A 53 -2.95 16.89 -7.85
N THR A 54 -2.36 16.15 -8.78
CA THR A 54 -3.08 15.35 -9.76
C THR A 54 -2.97 13.89 -9.38
N PHE A 55 -4.08 13.27 -9.03
CA PHE A 55 -4.17 11.82 -8.86
C PHE A 55 -4.55 11.18 -10.18
N ARG A 56 -3.90 10.06 -10.51
CA ARG A 56 -4.16 9.30 -11.73
C ARG A 56 -4.15 7.81 -11.45
N VAL A 57 -5.17 7.12 -11.94
CA VAL A 57 -5.36 5.69 -11.79
C VAL A 57 -5.87 5.13 -13.11
N GLY A 58 -5.03 4.37 -13.83
CA GLY A 58 -5.33 3.98 -15.20
C GLY A 58 -5.51 5.20 -16.11
N ASP A 59 -6.69 5.29 -16.75
CA ASP A 59 -7.08 6.40 -17.63
C ASP A 59 -7.79 7.54 -16.89
N SER A 60 -8.19 7.31 -15.64
CA SER A 60 -8.90 8.29 -14.81
C SER A 60 -7.90 9.21 -14.12
N ALA A 61 -8.17 10.52 -14.12
CA ALA A 61 -7.38 11.51 -13.40
C ALA A 61 -8.25 12.64 -12.85
N ALA A 62 -7.89 13.14 -11.67
CA ALA A 62 -8.48 14.33 -11.07
C ALA A 62 -7.39 15.22 -10.50
N THR A 63 -7.50 16.52 -10.77
CA THR A 63 -6.57 17.53 -10.28
C THR A 63 -7.24 18.39 -9.22
N PHE A 64 -6.64 18.43 -8.04
CA PHE A 64 -7.09 19.26 -6.94
C PHE A 64 -6.05 20.31 -6.58
N LEU A 65 -6.53 21.44 -6.10
CA LEU A 65 -5.72 22.37 -5.32
C LEU A 65 -5.77 21.92 -3.86
N VAL A 66 -4.62 21.54 -3.29
CA VAL A 66 -4.51 21.03 -1.93
C VAL A 66 -3.71 22.00 -1.09
N SER A 67 -4.17 22.33 0.12
CA SER A 67 -3.46 23.22 1.04
C SER A 67 -3.85 22.93 2.48
N GLY A 68 -2.88 22.98 3.40
CA GLY A 68 -3.15 22.82 4.82
C GLY A 68 -3.86 21.51 5.17
N ARG A 69 -3.60 20.43 4.41
CA ARG A 69 -4.26 19.11 4.54
C ARG A 69 -5.73 19.08 4.15
N ARG A 70 -6.10 19.92 3.18
CA ARG A 70 -7.47 20.08 2.71
C ARG A 70 -7.54 20.09 1.20
N LEU A 71 -8.59 19.49 0.64
CA LEU A 71 -8.97 19.69 -0.76
C LEU A 71 -9.67 21.04 -0.87
N MET A 72 -9.11 21.96 -1.64
CA MET A 72 -9.60 23.34 -1.72
C MET A 72 -10.49 23.58 -2.93
N VAL A 73 -10.07 23.08 -4.10
CA VAL A 73 -10.71 23.32 -5.40
C VAL A 73 -10.47 22.10 -6.26
N LEU A 74 -11.48 21.67 -7.01
CA LEU A 74 -11.29 20.75 -8.13
C LEU A 74 -10.92 21.57 -9.37
N GLU A 75 -9.70 21.42 -9.88
CA GLU A 75 -9.24 22.19 -11.05
C GLU A 75 -9.52 21.49 -12.38
N ASP A 76 -9.55 20.15 -12.37
CA ASP A 76 -9.76 19.34 -13.58
C ASP A 76 -10.18 17.92 -13.20
N ALA A 77 -10.96 17.27 -14.04
CA ALA A 77 -11.37 15.88 -13.86
C ALA A 77 -11.55 15.19 -15.22
N SER A 78 -11.19 13.91 -15.27
CA SER A 78 -11.37 13.11 -16.48
C SER A 78 -12.85 12.84 -16.75
N PRO A 79 -13.26 12.66 -18.03
CA PRO A 79 -14.68 12.57 -18.40
C PRO A 79 -15.44 11.39 -17.76
N ASP A 80 -14.74 10.32 -17.42
CA ASP A 80 -15.26 9.13 -16.74
C ASP A 80 -15.61 9.40 -15.27
N LEU A 81 -15.06 10.46 -14.67
CA LEU A 81 -15.42 10.97 -13.36
C LEU A 81 -16.54 12.02 -13.47
N SER A 82 -17.64 11.65 -14.14
CA SER A 82 -18.72 12.61 -14.47
C SER A 82 -19.38 13.23 -13.24
N MET A 83 -19.30 12.58 -12.07
CA MET A 83 -19.76 13.13 -10.78
C MET A 83 -18.99 14.39 -10.37
N LEU A 84 -17.73 14.53 -10.80
CA LEU A 84 -16.88 15.68 -10.49
C LEU A 84 -17.04 16.84 -11.48
N THR A 85 -17.56 16.59 -12.69
CA THR A 85 -17.69 17.61 -13.74
C THR A 85 -18.40 18.88 -13.28
N PRO A 86 -19.52 18.83 -12.52
CA PRO A 86 -20.17 20.04 -12.03
C PRO A 86 -19.28 20.87 -11.10
N LEU A 87 -18.34 20.25 -10.40
CA LEU A 87 -17.50 20.87 -9.37
C LEU A 87 -16.22 21.52 -9.92
N VAL A 88 -15.92 21.35 -11.21
CA VAL A 88 -14.69 21.88 -11.81
C VAL A 88 -14.68 23.40 -11.72
N GLY A 89 -13.62 23.95 -11.14
CA GLY A 89 -13.42 25.38 -10.89
C GLY A 89 -14.12 25.90 -9.63
N GLN A 90 -14.85 25.06 -8.89
CA GLN A 90 -15.55 25.45 -7.67
C GLN A 90 -14.69 25.24 -6.42
N GLU A 91 -14.87 26.11 -5.43
CA GLU A 91 -14.33 25.90 -4.09
C GLU A 91 -15.06 24.73 -3.43
N LEU A 92 -14.30 23.80 -2.87
CA LEU A 92 -14.85 22.62 -2.20
C LEU A 92 -15.14 22.96 -0.73
N SER A 93 -16.35 22.65 -0.28
CA SER A 93 -16.78 22.81 1.12
C SER A 93 -17.30 21.49 1.67
N HIS A 94 -17.02 21.23 2.95
CA HIS A 94 -17.56 20.08 3.65
C HIS A 94 -18.97 20.31 4.20
N ASP A 95 -19.50 21.54 4.09
CA ASP A 95 -20.87 21.89 4.48
C ASP A 95 -21.89 21.57 3.35
N GLU A 96 -21.42 21.16 2.18
CA GLU A 96 -22.24 20.84 1.02
C GLU A 96 -22.25 19.32 0.78
N ASP A 97 -23.33 18.65 1.18
CA ASP A 97 -23.45 17.19 1.12
C ASP A 97 -23.21 16.64 -0.29
N ASP A 98 -23.81 17.26 -1.32
CA ASP A 98 -23.63 16.86 -2.73
C ASP A 98 -22.15 16.92 -3.17
N VAL A 99 -21.38 17.88 -2.65
CA VAL A 99 -19.95 18.01 -2.95
C VAL A 99 -19.15 16.90 -2.27
N MET A 100 -19.44 16.64 -0.99
CA MET A 100 -18.80 15.57 -0.22
C MET A 100 -19.06 14.20 -0.85
N GLU A 101 -20.31 13.91 -1.24
CA GLU A 101 -20.69 12.68 -1.91
C GLU A 101 -19.98 12.51 -3.26
N ALA A 102 -19.93 13.55 -4.09
CA ALA A 102 -19.27 13.49 -5.38
C ALA A 102 -17.75 13.26 -5.26
N VAL A 103 -17.09 13.93 -4.31
CA VAL A 103 -15.66 13.73 -4.02
C VAL A 103 -15.42 12.32 -3.49
N ALA A 104 -16.22 11.86 -2.53
CA ALA A 104 -16.11 10.50 -1.98
C ALA A 104 -16.29 9.43 -3.07
N ALA A 105 -17.31 9.56 -3.92
CA ALA A 105 -17.56 8.65 -5.03
C ALA A 105 -16.39 8.59 -6.02
N ALA A 106 -15.76 9.72 -6.32
CA ALA A 106 -14.57 9.75 -7.18
C ALA A 106 -13.36 9.08 -6.53
N LEU A 107 -13.12 9.33 -5.24
CA LEU A 107 -12.04 8.66 -4.49
C LEU A 107 -12.28 7.14 -4.39
N MET A 108 -13.52 6.70 -4.20
CA MET A 108 -13.88 5.28 -4.24
C MET A 108 -13.64 4.68 -5.63
N THR A 109 -13.93 5.41 -6.70
CA THR A 109 -13.64 4.96 -8.06
C THR A 109 -12.15 4.73 -8.27
N PHE A 110 -11.29 5.63 -7.78
CA PHE A 110 -9.84 5.42 -7.77
C PHE A 110 -9.45 4.21 -6.92
N ALA A 111 -10.08 4.03 -5.76
CA ALA A 111 -9.70 2.99 -4.83
C ALA A 111 -10.10 1.56 -5.26
N GLN A 112 -11.14 1.43 -6.08
CA GLN A 112 -11.60 0.15 -6.61
C GLN A 112 -10.77 -0.34 -7.80
N SER A 113 -9.90 0.50 -8.37
CA SER A 113 -9.03 0.09 -9.46
C SER A 113 -7.85 -0.74 -8.96
N GLU A 114 -7.53 -1.82 -9.67
CA GLU A 114 -6.29 -2.57 -9.44
C GLU A 114 -5.05 -1.87 -10.03
N ALA A 115 -5.25 -0.76 -10.75
CA ALA A 115 -4.15 -0.01 -11.34
C ALA A 115 -3.38 0.78 -10.28
N PRO A 116 -2.06 0.98 -10.47
CA PRO A 116 -1.27 1.82 -9.58
C PRO A 116 -1.78 3.25 -9.51
N VAL A 117 -1.77 3.81 -8.31
CA VAL A 117 -2.09 5.21 -8.06
C VAL A 117 -0.83 6.06 -8.24
N LEU A 118 -0.93 6.98 -9.17
CA LEU A 118 0.12 7.92 -9.52
C LEU A 118 -0.25 9.32 -9.03
N VAL A 119 0.74 10.07 -8.56
CA VAL A 119 0.59 11.48 -8.16
C VAL A 119 1.58 12.38 -8.89
N GLU A 120 1.08 13.50 -9.40
CA GLU A 120 1.88 14.61 -9.90
C GLU A 120 1.62 15.84 -9.03
N VAL A 121 2.69 16.49 -8.56
CA VAL A 121 2.61 17.64 -7.67
C VAL A 121 3.27 18.85 -8.31
N ASP A 122 2.48 19.88 -8.55
CA ASP A 122 2.88 21.11 -9.23
C ASP A 122 2.62 22.36 -8.38
N LEU A 123 3.18 23.48 -8.83
CA LEU A 123 2.83 24.79 -8.30
C LEU A 123 1.40 25.18 -8.72
N PRO A 124 0.66 25.91 -7.86
CA PRO A 124 -0.65 26.42 -8.23
C PRO A 124 -0.55 27.36 -9.44
N LYS A 125 -1.52 27.30 -10.36
CA LYS A 125 -1.54 28.14 -11.58
C LYS A 125 -1.73 29.63 -11.27
N GLU A 126 -2.45 29.94 -10.20
CA GLU A 126 -2.65 31.32 -9.74
C GLU A 126 -2.42 31.46 -8.22
N ALA A 127 -1.71 32.53 -7.83
CA ALA A 127 -1.51 32.92 -6.44
C ALA A 127 -2.72 33.66 -5.85
N GLY A 128 -3.93 33.35 -6.33
CA GLY A 128 -5.16 33.87 -5.76
C GLY A 128 -5.32 33.40 -4.31
N ALA A 129 -5.73 34.31 -3.43
CA ALA A 129 -6.15 33.97 -2.08
C ALA A 129 -7.48 33.23 -2.16
N THR A 130 -7.44 31.89 -2.13
CA THR A 130 -8.64 31.09 -1.93
C THR A 130 -9.09 31.32 -0.48
N MET A 131 -10.30 31.86 -0.28
CA MET A 131 -10.89 31.99 1.06
C MET A 131 -11.71 30.74 1.44
N ALA A 132 -11.84 29.78 0.53
CA ALA A 132 -12.42 28.46 0.76
C ALA A 132 -11.93 27.83 2.07
N ILE A 133 -12.88 27.25 2.82
CA ILE A 133 -12.56 26.46 4.02
C ILE A 133 -11.92 25.12 3.63
N GLY A 134 -12.24 24.60 2.45
CA GLY A 134 -11.76 23.31 1.96
C GLY A 134 -12.40 22.13 2.69
N ILE A 135 -12.23 20.93 2.13
CA ILE A 135 -12.59 19.67 2.78
C ILE A 135 -11.35 19.13 3.52
N PRO A 136 -11.36 19.04 4.86
CA PRO A 136 -10.28 18.43 5.62
C PRO A 136 -10.10 16.95 5.29
N VAL A 137 -8.86 16.48 5.23
CA VAL A 137 -8.56 15.06 5.02
C VAL A 137 -9.20 14.16 6.08
N ASP A 138 -9.27 14.62 7.33
CA ASP A 138 -9.88 13.86 8.43
C ASP A 138 -11.40 13.65 8.21
N HIS A 139 -12.09 14.63 7.61
CA HIS A 139 -13.52 14.49 7.26
C HIS A 139 -13.71 13.50 6.10
N LEU A 140 -12.81 13.50 5.12
CA LEU A 140 -12.84 12.52 4.03
C LEU A 140 -12.58 11.11 4.58
N ALA A 141 -11.61 10.97 5.48
CA ALA A 141 -11.28 9.71 6.11
C ALA A 141 -12.46 9.16 6.93
N GLU A 142 -13.14 10.02 7.70
CA GLU A 142 -14.35 9.65 8.44
C GLU A 142 -15.47 9.20 7.50
N LEU A 143 -15.77 9.97 6.45
CA LEU A 143 -16.81 9.64 5.48
C LEU A 143 -16.55 8.32 4.74
N LEU A 144 -15.28 8.01 4.48
CA LEU A 144 -14.85 6.82 3.74
C LEU A 144 -14.51 5.64 4.66
N GLU A 145 -14.72 5.79 5.98
CA GLU A 145 -14.41 4.80 7.01
C GLU A 145 -12.94 4.32 6.97
N VAL A 146 -12.03 5.25 6.71
CA VAL A 146 -10.59 5.01 6.61
C VAL A 146 -9.87 5.49 7.87
N ASP A 147 -9.17 4.57 8.55
CA ASP A 147 -8.27 4.95 9.65
C ASP A 147 -6.91 5.38 9.09
N LEU A 148 -6.66 6.70 9.02
CA LEU A 148 -5.35 7.21 8.61
C LEU A 148 -4.21 6.78 9.56
N GLY A 149 -4.52 6.29 10.76
CA GLY A 149 -3.56 5.72 11.69
C GLY A 149 -3.23 4.25 11.43
N GLU A 150 -3.92 3.59 10.49
CA GLU A 150 -3.72 2.19 10.17
C GLU A 150 -2.31 1.95 9.61
N THR A 151 -1.64 0.94 10.16
CA THR A 151 -0.35 0.46 9.66
C THR A 151 -0.57 -0.80 8.85
N PHE A 152 -0.08 -0.79 7.62
CA PHE A 152 -0.14 -1.96 6.75
C PHE A 152 1.11 -2.81 6.94
N ASP A 153 0.89 -4.12 7.09
CA ASP A 153 1.91 -5.16 7.13
C ASP A 153 1.87 -5.91 5.78
N PRO A 154 2.83 -5.63 4.86
CA PRO A 154 2.88 -6.28 3.56
C PRO A 154 3.12 -7.78 3.63
N MET A 155 3.85 -8.28 4.65
CA MET A 155 4.12 -9.72 4.77
C MET A 155 2.89 -10.47 5.22
N ARG A 156 2.16 -9.95 6.21
CA ARG A 156 0.87 -10.51 6.62
C ARG A 156 -0.12 -10.53 5.44
N LEU A 157 -0.23 -9.42 4.70
CA LEU A 157 -1.11 -9.37 3.52
C LEU A 157 -0.71 -10.42 2.46
N PHE A 158 0.58 -10.62 2.25
CA PHE A 158 1.08 -11.63 1.33
C PHE A 158 0.70 -13.05 1.77
N VAL A 159 0.88 -13.37 3.05
CA VAL A 159 0.50 -14.67 3.62
C VAL A 159 -1.01 -14.90 3.51
N GLU A 160 -1.83 -13.89 3.83
CA GLU A 160 -3.29 -13.97 3.73
C GLU A 160 -3.75 -14.18 2.28
N GLN A 161 -3.19 -13.46 1.31
CA GLN A 161 -3.58 -13.62 -0.10
C GLN A 161 -3.08 -14.93 -0.71
N ALA A 162 -1.99 -15.50 -0.19
CA ALA A 162 -1.43 -16.76 -0.66
C ALA A 162 -2.10 -18.00 -0.02
N GLU A 163 -3.09 -17.84 0.88
CA GLU A 163 -3.70 -18.93 1.65
C GLU A 163 -4.15 -20.11 0.80
N GLN A 164 -4.70 -19.85 -0.39
CA GLN A 164 -5.18 -20.89 -1.30
C GLN A 164 -4.06 -21.57 -2.11
N ASN A 165 -2.84 -21.03 -2.07
CA ASN A 165 -1.71 -21.46 -2.89
C ASN A 165 -0.67 -22.24 -2.08
N PHE A 166 -0.88 -22.48 -0.78
CA PHE A 166 0.00 -23.29 0.05
C PHE A 166 -0.78 -24.35 0.84
N SER A 167 -0.12 -25.46 1.17
CA SER A 167 -0.65 -26.51 2.04
C SER A 167 -0.30 -26.27 3.51
N ALA A 168 0.83 -25.60 3.76
CA ALA A 168 1.24 -25.18 5.10
C ALA A 168 2.04 -23.87 5.03
N CYS A 169 1.86 -22.99 6.01
CA CYS A 169 2.62 -21.75 6.15
C CYS A 169 3.09 -21.54 7.59
N LEU A 170 4.34 -21.09 7.73
CA LEU A 170 4.88 -20.53 8.96
C LEU A 170 5.28 -19.09 8.73
N TYR A 171 4.70 -18.20 9.51
CA TYR A 171 4.94 -16.77 9.52
C TYR A 171 5.63 -16.37 10.83
N PHE A 172 6.77 -15.70 10.76
CA PHE A 172 7.47 -15.12 11.89
C PHE A 172 7.24 -13.62 11.92
N ALA A 173 6.59 -13.15 12.98
CA ALA A 173 6.34 -11.73 13.22
C ALA A 173 6.50 -11.41 14.70
N SER A 174 7.06 -10.22 14.99
CA SER A 174 7.22 -9.73 16.37
C SER A 174 7.90 -10.74 17.33
N GLY A 175 8.81 -11.56 16.82
CA GLY A 175 9.55 -12.55 17.63
C GLY A 175 8.85 -13.90 17.84
N VAL A 176 7.70 -14.13 17.21
CA VAL A 176 6.89 -15.34 17.40
C VAL A 176 6.58 -16.01 16.07
N TRP A 177 6.64 -17.35 16.05
CA TRP A 177 6.17 -18.17 14.93
C TRP A 177 4.67 -18.42 15.03
N ILE A 178 3.95 -18.03 13.99
CA ILE A 178 2.53 -18.27 13.76
C ILE A 178 2.44 -19.29 12.61
N GLY A 179 1.66 -20.34 12.78
CA GLY A 179 1.55 -21.41 11.78
C GLY A 179 0.10 -21.69 11.40
N THR A 180 -0.12 -21.94 10.12
CA THR A 180 -1.43 -22.29 9.53
C THR A 180 -1.21 -23.47 8.59
N SER A 181 -1.98 -24.55 8.75
CA SER A 181 -1.92 -25.75 7.91
C SER A 181 -3.13 -26.64 8.18
N ASP A 182 -3.60 -27.34 7.15
CA ASP A 182 -4.54 -28.48 7.31
C ASP A 182 -3.79 -29.80 7.62
N ASP A 183 -2.47 -29.83 7.42
CA ASP A 183 -1.57 -30.94 7.74
C ASP A 183 -0.60 -30.53 8.87
N GLU A 184 -0.87 -30.99 10.09
CA GLU A 184 -0.06 -30.68 11.26
C GLU A 184 1.36 -31.27 11.20
N GLU A 185 1.55 -32.41 10.51
CA GLU A 185 2.86 -33.04 10.37
C GLU A 185 3.75 -32.22 9.43
N LEU A 186 3.19 -31.77 8.30
CA LEU A 186 3.86 -30.86 7.38
C LEU A 186 4.24 -29.54 8.07
N LEU A 187 3.35 -28.98 8.90
CA LEU A 187 3.63 -27.77 9.65
C LEU A 187 4.77 -27.96 10.66
N ALA A 188 4.80 -29.08 11.38
CA ALA A 188 5.89 -29.42 12.31
C ALA A 188 7.23 -29.59 11.60
N ARG A 189 7.23 -30.20 10.41
CA ARG A 189 8.42 -30.32 9.55
C ARG A 189 8.92 -28.96 9.10
N LEU A 190 8.03 -28.09 8.61
CA LEU A 190 8.38 -26.72 8.24
C LEU A 190 9.00 -25.97 9.42
N ARG A 191 8.46 -26.15 10.63
CA ARG A 191 8.96 -25.46 11.83
C ARG A 191 10.37 -25.90 12.16
N THR A 192 10.62 -27.20 12.10
CA THR A 192 11.95 -27.78 12.32
C THR A 192 12.97 -27.22 11.32
N ILE A 193 12.59 -27.14 10.03
CA ILE A 193 13.44 -26.57 8.98
C ILE A 193 13.71 -25.09 9.25
N ALA A 194 12.67 -24.31 9.54
CA ALA A 194 12.76 -22.88 9.79
C ALA A 194 13.68 -22.60 10.99
N GLU A 195 13.44 -23.22 12.14
CA GLU A 195 14.24 -23.02 13.35
C GLU A 195 15.69 -23.45 13.18
N THR A 196 15.95 -24.58 12.50
CA THR A 196 17.30 -25.09 12.29
C THR A 196 18.12 -24.23 11.34
N GLN A 197 17.49 -23.71 10.27
CA GLN A 197 18.17 -22.95 9.23
C GLN A 197 18.06 -21.44 9.40
N TRP A 198 17.28 -20.95 10.37
CA TRP A 198 16.98 -19.52 10.56
C TRP A 198 18.22 -18.63 10.53
N ASP A 199 19.19 -18.92 11.39
CA ASP A 199 20.41 -18.11 11.49
C ASP A 199 21.22 -18.15 10.20
N ARG A 200 21.29 -19.31 9.55
CA ARG A 200 22.01 -19.47 8.28
C ARG A 200 21.34 -18.71 7.14
N PHE A 201 20.01 -18.76 7.06
CA PHE A 201 19.23 -17.98 6.09
C PHE A 201 19.45 -16.49 6.32
N ARG A 202 19.28 -16.01 7.56
CA ARG A 202 19.49 -14.60 7.91
C ARG A 202 20.91 -14.13 7.57
N GLU A 203 21.93 -14.92 7.89
CA GLU A 203 23.32 -14.60 7.54
C GLU A 203 23.57 -14.59 6.03
N ALA A 204 23.06 -15.58 5.29
CA ALA A 204 23.20 -15.64 3.84
C ALA A 204 22.52 -14.42 3.18
N MET A 205 21.36 -14.03 3.69
CA MET A 205 20.59 -12.89 3.19
C MET A 205 21.30 -11.56 3.46
N ASN A 206 21.89 -11.40 4.65
CA ASN A 206 22.73 -10.26 4.98
C ASN A 206 23.99 -10.18 4.13
N ARG A 207 24.53 -11.32 3.68
CA ARG A 207 25.70 -11.37 2.77
C ARG A 207 25.36 -10.96 1.33
N ILE A 208 24.16 -11.27 0.85
CA ILE A 208 23.78 -11.11 -0.57
C ILE A 208 23.30 -9.69 -0.92
N GLY A 209 22.85 -8.87 0.04
CA GLY A 209 22.25 -7.55 -0.26
C GLY A 209 22.76 -6.39 0.56
N ARG A 210 22.57 -5.17 0.02
CA ARG A 210 23.06 -3.88 0.55
C ARG A 210 22.19 -3.24 1.64
N SER A 211 21.10 -3.85 2.05
CA SER A 211 20.31 -3.52 3.25
C SER A 211 19.36 -4.68 3.55
N SER A 212 18.94 -4.80 4.81
CA SER A 212 17.85 -5.69 5.27
C SER A 212 16.48 -5.35 4.67
N ASP A 213 16.39 -4.18 4.04
CA ASP A 213 15.11 -3.52 3.76
C ASP A 213 14.50 -3.93 2.41
N VAL A 214 15.27 -4.58 1.53
CA VAL A 214 14.78 -5.05 0.23
C VAL A 214 14.04 -6.38 0.40
N PRO A 215 12.74 -6.46 0.09
CA PRO A 215 11.97 -7.68 0.17
C PRO A 215 12.54 -8.75 -0.78
N ARG A 216 12.60 -10.01 -0.32
CA ARG A 216 13.10 -11.13 -1.12
C ARG A 216 12.21 -12.37 -1.02
N LEU A 217 12.21 -13.14 -2.10
CA LEU A 217 11.53 -14.43 -2.18
C LEU A 217 12.49 -15.44 -2.82
N ILE A 218 12.62 -16.61 -2.21
CA ILE A 218 13.43 -17.73 -2.69
C ILE A 218 12.52 -18.95 -2.75
N VAL A 219 12.53 -19.64 -3.89
CA VAL A 219 11.84 -20.93 -4.06
C VAL A 219 12.88 -22.05 -4.00
N LEU A 220 12.58 -23.08 -3.23
CA LEU A 220 13.42 -24.24 -3.02
C LEU A 220 12.64 -25.49 -3.41
N ASP A 221 13.01 -26.07 -4.54
CA ASP A 221 12.38 -27.29 -5.06
C ASP A 221 13.03 -28.54 -4.44
N GLY A 222 12.23 -29.58 -4.18
CA GLY A 222 12.72 -30.89 -3.73
C GLY A 222 13.26 -30.93 -2.30
N VAL A 223 12.96 -29.92 -1.49
CA VAL A 223 13.33 -29.88 -0.05
C VAL A 223 12.41 -30.76 0.79
N LEU A 224 11.15 -30.89 0.36
CA LEU A 224 10.13 -31.73 0.99
C LEU A 224 9.82 -32.93 0.10
N GLU A 225 9.31 -33.99 0.73
CA GLU A 225 8.84 -35.18 0.00
C GLU A 225 7.50 -34.88 -0.68
N GLY A 226 7.17 -35.61 -1.76
CA GLY A 226 5.85 -35.55 -2.39
C GLY A 226 5.62 -34.37 -3.35
N ASP A 227 6.64 -34.01 -4.15
CA ASP A 227 6.59 -32.94 -5.17
C ASP A 227 6.28 -31.54 -4.61
N LEU A 228 6.44 -31.35 -3.30
CA LEU A 228 6.28 -30.06 -2.63
C LEU A 228 7.53 -29.20 -2.79
N SER A 229 7.27 -27.93 -3.05
CA SER A 229 8.25 -26.84 -3.10
C SER A 229 8.11 -26.00 -1.83
N VAL A 230 9.21 -25.35 -1.42
CA VAL A 230 9.21 -24.46 -0.27
C VAL A 230 9.57 -23.05 -0.73
N THR A 231 8.68 -22.11 -0.54
CA THR A 231 8.97 -20.69 -0.69
C THR A 231 9.37 -20.10 0.65
N ALA A 232 10.52 -19.43 0.70
CA ALA A 232 10.97 -18.63 1.83
C ALA A 232 10.97 -17.15 1.42
N SER A 233 10.21 -16.33 2.14
CA SER A 233 10.05 -14.90 1.86
C SER A 233 10.44 -14.04 3.05
N TRP A 234 11.05 -12.89 2.78
CA TRP A 234 11.60 -12.00 3.80
C TRP A 234 11.32 -10.54 3.46
N SER A 235 10.88 -9.76 4.43
CA SER A 235 10.79 -8.29 4.33
C SER A 235 10.99 -7.67 5.70
N GLN A 236 11.87 -6.67 5.82
CA GLN A 236 12.21 -6.05 7.12
C GLN A 236 12.65 -7.09 8.15
N ASP A 237 11.93 -7.24 9.27
CA ASP A 237 12.19 -8.23 10.33
C ASP A 237 11.21 -9.42 10.30
N GLU A 238 10.41 -9.52 9.23
CA GLU A 238 9.38 -10.53 9.06
C GLU A 238 9.76 -11.57 8.01
N PHE A 239 9.29 -12.79 8.24
CA PHE A 239 9.65 -13.94 7.41
C PHE A 239 8.50 -14.92 7.29
N ALA A 240 8.29 -15.49 6.10
CA ALA A 240 7.35 -16.56 5.91
C ALA A 240 7.97 -17.74 5.16
N VAL A 241 7.55 -18.95 5.51
CA VAL A 241 7.88 -20.21 4.84
C VAL A 241 6.59 -20.89 4.43
N LEU A 242 6.42 -21.11 3.14
CA LEU A 242 5.23 -21.70 2.56
C LEU A 242 5.60 -23.02 1.89
N ALA A 243 4.93 -24.11 2.24
CA ALA A 243 4.98 -25.37 1.47
C ALA A 243 3.83 -25.40 0.48
N HIS A 244 4.12 -25.57 -0.80
CA HIS A 244 3.14 -25.54 -1.88
C HIS A 244 3.51 -26.54 -2.98
N SER A 245 2.58 -26.85 -3.88
CA SER A 245 2.91 -27.64 -5.08
C SER A 245 3.75 -26.80 -6.05
N ALA A 246 4.51 -27.45 -6.92
CA ALA A 246 5.31 -26.76 -7.93
C ALA A 246 4.46 -25.86 -8.86
N ASP A 247 3.21 -26.26 -9.13
CA ASP A 247 2.29 -25.53 -10.01
C ASP A 247 1.88 -24.17 -9.44
N GLU A 248 1.86 -24.01 -8.12
CA GLU A 248 1.48 -22.76 -7.43
C GLU A 248 2.61 -21.72 -7.37
N THR A 249 3.84 -22.10 -7.71
CA THR A 249 5.03 -21.24 -7.62
C THR A 249 4.86 -19.92 -8.39
N ALA A 250 4.27 -19.99 -9.58
CA ALA A 250 4.08 -18.82 -10.43
C ALA A 250 3.12 -17.81 -9.80
N GLU A 251 2.07 -18.30 -9.15
CA GLU A 251 1.04 -17.47 -8.49
C GLU A 251 1.60 -16.82 -7.22
N ILE A 252 2.28 -17.59 -6.37
CA ILE A 252 2.95 -17.07 -5.17
C ILE A 252 3.95 -15.96 -5.55
N HIS A 253 4.76 -16.18 -6.58
CA HIS A 253 5.70 -15.17 -7.05
C HIS A 253 5.00 -13.93 -7.65
N ARG A 254 3.85 -14.11 -8.31
CA ARG A 254 3.03 -13.01 -8.83
C ARG A 254 2.49 -12.15 -7.68
N LEU A 255 1.93 -12.77 -6.64
CA LEU A 255 1.44 -12.08 -5.43
C LEU A 255 2.56 -11.31 -4.74
N TRP A 256 3.71 -11.96 -4.54
CA TRP A 256 4.89 -11.33 -3.97
C TRP A 256 5.29 -10.06 -4.71
N ARG A 257 5.43 -10.15 -6.04
CA ARG A 257 5.77 -9.00 -6.86
C ARG A 257 4.71 -7.91 -6.80
N ARG A 258 3.44 -8.28 -6.78
CA ARG A 258 2.31 -7.34 -6.73
C ARG A 258 2.29 -6.56 -5.42
N ILE A 259 2.67 -7.16 -4.29
CA ILE A 259 2.65 -6.51 -2.98
C ILE A 259 3.92 -5.69 -2.73
N PHE A 260 5.08 -6.26 -3.05
CA PHE A 260 6.39 -5.69 -2.66
C PHE A 260 7.08 -4.86 -3.75
N THR A 261 6.48 -4.71 -4.93
CA THR A 261 7.00 -3.85 -6.01
C THR A 261 6.04 -2.68 -6.25
N LEU A 262 6.54 -1.45 -6.17
CA LEU A 262 5.84 -0.21 -6.59
C LEU A 262 6.23 0.15 -8.04
#